data_AF-A0A7V2JF12-F1
#
_entry.id   AF-A0A7V2JF12-F1
#
_cell.length_a   1.000
_cell.length_b   1.000
_cell.length_c   1.000
_cell.angle_alpha   90.00
_cell.angle_beta   90.00
_cell.angle_gamma   90.00
#
_symmetry.space_group_name_H-M   'P 1'
#
loop_
_entity.id
_entity.type
_entity.pdbx_description
1 polymer ?
#
loop_
_entity_poly.entity_id
_entity_poly.type
_entity_poly.pdbx_seq_one_letter_code
_entity_poly.pdbx_strand_id
1 'polypeptide(L)'
;MMMIERLMELYPKIVENYRIVEKRLTDPDVLVSPKLLKEYSKKHARYFELIQAFKELEAIEKEFEDLKEIQEDPEFSEMVEEEKKQLMEKKAMLESKIKMLLLPESQNDSKDVILEVRAAAGGEEAALFAADLFRMYLKYAEKNGWKVEILDSNPTELGGFKEIVAEIKGK
;
A
#
# COMPACT_ATOMS: atom_id res chain seq x y z
N MET A 1 -11.67 12.59 -11.56
CA MET A 1 -10.92 13.86 -11.69
C MET A 1 -10.65 14.52 -10.32
N MET A 2 -11.65 14.78 -9.46
CA MET A 2 -11.47 15.44 -8.14
C MET A 2 -10.47 14.79 -7.15
N MET A 3 -10.05 13.54 -7.36
CA MET A 3 -9.14 12.84 -6.44
C MET A 3 -7.67 13.13 -6.74
N ILE A 4 -7.30 13.41 -7.99
CA ILE A 4 -5.92 13.64 -8.39
C ILE A 4 -5.47 15.05 -8.02
N GLU A 5 -6.30 16.05 -8.29
CA GLU A 5 -6.05 17.44 -7.86
C GLU A 5 -5.72 17.48 -6.37
N ARG A 6 -6.47 16.74 -5.55
CA ARG A 6 -6.24 16.61 -4.12
C ARG A 6 -4.93 15.90 -3.76
N LEU A 7 -4.49 14.91 -4.53
CA LEU A 7 -3.18 14.27 -4.34
C LEU A 7 -2.06 15.24 -4.73
N MET A 8 -2.20 15.96 -5.84
CA MET A 8 -1.23 16.94 -6.32
C MET A 8 -1.10 18.14 -5.39
N GLU A 9 -2.17 18.56 -4.70
CA GLU A 9 -2.12 19.56 -3.63
C GLU A 9 -1.18 19.16 -2.48
N LEU A 10 -0.98 17.86 -2.24
CA LEU A 10 -0.07 17.37 -1.20
C LEU A 10 1.40 17.37 -1.64
N TYR A 11 1.66 17.35 -2.95
CA TYR A 11 3.01 17.21 -3.50
C TYR A 11 3.99 18.31 -3.02
N PRO A 12 3.64 19.61 -3.00
CA PRO A 12 4.54 20.64 -2.48
C PRO A 12 4.94 20.42 -1.02
N LYS A 13 4.00 19.98 -0.19
CA LYS A 13 4.25 19.68 1.23
C LYS A 13 5.18 18.49 1.41
N ILE A 14 5.06 17.49 0.54
CA ILE A 14 5.94 16.30 0.52
C ILE A 14 7.36 16.70 0.15
N VAL A 15 7.52 17.53 -0.88
CA VAL A 15 8.84 18.05 -1.31
C VAL A 15 9.49 18.87 -0.20
N GLU A 16 8.72 19.69 0.51
CA GLU A 16 9.24 20.45 1.65
C GLU A 16 9.70 19.54 2.78
N ASN A 17 8.90 18.53 3.15
CA ASN A 17 9.29 17.56 4.16
C ASN A 17 10.53 16.75 3.76
N TYR A 18 10.66 16.40 2.48
CA TYR A 18 11.84 15.72 1.95
C TYR A 18 13.10 16.57 2.14
N ARG A 19 13.05 17.86 1.80
CA ARG A 19 14.18 18.79 2.00
C ARG A 19 14.56 18.95 3.47
N ILE A 20 13.57 18.98 4.36
CA ILE A 20 13.81 19.00 5.81
C ILE A 20 14.59 17.74 6.23
N VAL A 21 14.19 16.56 5.72
CA VAL A 21 14.89 15.30 6.00
C VAL A 21 16.31 15.28 5.41
N GLU A 22 16.51 15.75 4.18
CA GLU A 22 17.85 15.89 3.58
C GLU A 22 18.75 16.76 4.45
N LYS A 23 18.25 17.90 4.92
CA LYS A 23 18.99 18.77 5.84
C LYS A 23 19.35 18.06 7.14
N ARG A 24 18.39 17.35 7.75
CA ARG A 24 18.64 16.56 8.98
C ARG A 24 19.71 15.50 8.80
N LEU A 25 19.80 14.87 7.63
CA LEU A 25 20.84 13.87 7.34
C LEU A 25 22.26 14.47 7.31
N THR A 26 22.38 15.79 7.15
CA THR A 26 23.66 16.50 7.22
C THR A 26 24.00 17.04 8.62
N ASP A 27 23.05 16.98 9.58
CA ASP A 27 23.27 17.48 10.94
C ASP A 27 24.25 16.57 11.71
N PRO A 28 25.30 17.12 12.36
CA PRO A 28 26.26 16.32 13.13
C PRO A 28 25.62 15.41 14.19
N ASP A 29 24.57 15.89 14.87
CA ASP A 29 23.84 15.14 15.91
C ASP A 29 23.16 13.87 15.35
N VAL A 30 22.74 13.90 14.08
CA VAL A 30 22.15 12.74 13.39
C VAL A 30 23.26 11.79 12.92
N LEU A 31 24.35 12.33 12.38
CA LEU A 31 25.47 11.54 11.86
C LEU A 31 26.17 10.70 12.93
N VAL A 32 26.29 11.22 14.16
CA VAL A 32 26.90 10.50 15.28
C VAL A 32 25.96 9.52 15.98
N SER A 33 24.68 9.51 15.64
CA SER A 33 23.65 8.66 16.24
C SER A 33 23.15 7.60 15.25
N PRO A 34 23.59 6.32 15.37
CA PRO A 34 23.15 5.26 14.46
C PRO A 34 21.63 5.08 14.39
N LYS A 35 20.93 5.33 15.51
CA LYS A 35 19.47 5.25 15.58
C LYS A 35 18.81 6.36 14.76
N LEU A 36 19.23 7.62 14.94
CA LEU A 36 18.68 8.75 14.19
C LEU A 36 19.04 8.66 12.71
N LEU A 37 20.28 8.30 12.40
CA LEU A 37 20.72 8.13 11.01
C LEU A 37 19.87 7.09 10.27
N LYS A 38 19.60 5.93 10.91
CA LYS A 38 18.70 4.91 10.36
C LYS A 38 17.29 5.44 10.15
N GLU A 39 16.74 6.17 11.12
CA GLU A 39 15.40 6.74 11.04
C GLU A 39 15.26 7.75 9.89
N TYR A 40 16.16 8.73 9.82
CA TYR A 40 16.12 9.75 8.77
C TYR A 40 16.45 9.18 7.38
N SER A 41 17.33 8.18 7.28
CA SER A 41 17.62 7.52 5.99
C SER A 41 16.40 6.77 5.45
N LYS A 42 15.63 6.11 6.32
CA LYS A 42 14.36 5.49 5.94
C LYS A 42 13.34 6.53 5.47
N LYS A 43 13.17 7.62 6.24
CA LYS A 43 12.27 8.73 5.85
C LYS A 43 12.67 9.32 4.51
N HIS A 44 13.96 9.50 4.26
CA HIS A 44 14.49 10.02 2.99
C HIS A 44 14.13 9.10 1.83
N ALA A 45 14.42 7.80 1.95
CA ALA A 45 14.11 6.82 0.90
C ALA A 45 12.60 6.80 0.57
N ARG A 46 11.75 6.83 1.60
CA ARG A 46 10.29 6.86 1.42
C ARG A 46 9.82 8.14 0.72
N TYR A 47 10.27 9.30 1.17
CA TYR A 47 9.91 10.56 0.54
C TYR A 47 10.42 10.64 -0.90
N PHE A 48 11.63 10.13 -1.17
CA PHE A 48 12.17 10.04 -2.51
C PHE A 48 11.28 9.18 -3.42
N GLU A 49 10.89 7.99 -2.97
CA GLU A 49 9.99 7.12 -3.74
C GLU A 49 8.64 7.80 -4.01
N LEU A 50 8.07 8.46 -2.99
CA LEU A 50 6.81 9.20 -3.13
C LEU A 50 6.94 10.34 -4.15
N ILE A 51 8.03 11.09 -4.11
CA ILE A 51 8.31 12.16 -5.09
C ILE A 51 8.43 11.60 -6.50
N GLN A 52 9.13 10.47 -6.69
CA GLN A 52 9.24 9.85 -8.02
C GLN A 52 7.88 9.41 -8.55
N ALA A 53 7.02 8.83 -7.69
CA ALA A 53 5.67 8.44 -8.08
C ALA A 53 4.81 9.65 -8.49
N PHE A 54 4.94 10.79 -7.81
CA PHE A 54 4.25 12.02 -8.21
C PHE A 54 4.77 12.58 -9.54
N LYS A 55 6.07 12.53 -9.80
CA LYS A 55 6.64 12.96 -11.08
C LYS A 55 6.18 12.09 -12.25
N GLU A 56 6.08 10.78 -12.04
CA GLU A 56 5.55 9.86 -13.04
C GLU A 56 4.06 10.13 -13.30
N LEU A 57 3.30 10.52 -12.27
CA LEU A 57 1.89 10.89 -12.43
C LEU A 57 1.75 12.16 -13.26
N GLU A 58 2.55 13.18 -12.98
CA GLU A 58 2.61 14.42 -13.74
C GLU A 58 2.99 14.17 -15.21
N ALA A 59 3.93 13.25 -15.48
CA ALA A 59 4.30 12.86 -16.83
C ALA A 59 3.13 12.20 -17.58
N ILE A 60 2.41 11.27 -16.94
CA ILE A 60 1.21 10.64 -17.52
C ILE A 60 0.13 11.70 -17.81
N GLU A 61 -0.07 12.69 -16.93
CA GLU A 61 -1.03 13.76 -17.19
C GLU A 61 -0.66 14.61 -18.40
N LYS A 62 0.63 14.88 -18.58
CA LYS A 62 1.13 15.56 -19.77
C LYS A 62 0.93 14.71 -21.03
N GLU A 63 1.22 13.42 -20.99
CA GLU A 63 0.97 12.50 -22.13
C GLU A 63 -0.52 12.49 -22.51
N PHE A 64 -1.43 12.54 -21.54
CA PHE A 64 -2.86 12.69 -21.81
C PHE A 64 -3.24 14.02 -22.48
N GLU A 65 -2.53 15.10 -22.18
CA GLU A 65 -2.72 16.40 -22.85
C GLU A 65 -2.21 16.35 -24.29
N ASP A 66 -1.00 15.82 -24.49
CA ASP A 66 -0.39 15.66 -25.83
C ASP A 66 -1.29 14.80 -26.74
N LEU A 67 -1.92 13.74 -26.21
CA LEU A 67 -2.87 12.91 -26.96
C LEU A 67 -4.17 13.63 -27.38
N LYS A 68 -4.59 14.67 -26.65
CA LYS A 68 -5.76 15.45 -27.06
C LYS A 68 -5.47 16.28 -28.30
N GLU A 69 -4.23 16.77 -28.44
CA GLU A 69 -3.80 17.52 -29.62
C GLU A 69 -3.76 16.63 -30.87
N ILE A 70 -3.36 15.36 -30.71
CA ILE A 70 -3.32 14.37 -31.81
C ILE A 70 -4.72 13.89 -32.22
N GLN A 71 -5.67 13.84 -31.28
CA GLN A 71 -7.04 13.37 -31.53
C GLN A 71 -7.82 14.23 -32.55
N GLU A 72 -7.36 15.46 -32.83
CA GLU A 72 -7.99 16.34 -33.82
C GLU A 72 -7.93 15.77 -35.25
N ASP A 73 -7.05 14.80 -35.51
CA ASP A 73 -6.97 14.07 -36.77
C ASP A 73 -7.74 12.73 -36.70
N PRO A 74 -8.83 12.57 -37.49
CA PRO A 74 -9.64 11.36 -37.50
C PRO A 74 -8.88 10.08 -37.87
N GLU A 75 -7.76 10.17 -38.59
CA GLU A 75 -6.95 9.02 -38.99
C GLU A 75 -6.27 8.34 -37.80
N PHE A 76 -6.01 9.08 -36.71
CA PHE A 76 -5.32 8.58 -35.52
C PHE A 76 -6.26 8.25 -34.35
N SER A 77 -7.58 8.38 -34.54
CA SER A 77 -8.58 8.23 -33.47
C SER A 77 -8.51 6.88 -32.73
N GLU A 78 -8.39 5.77 -33.46
CA GLU A 78 -8.31 4.42 -32.86
C GLU A 78 -7.02 4.23 -32.04
N MET A 79 -5.89 4.70 -32.56
CA MET A 79 -4.59 4.65 -31.88
C MET A 79 -4.61 5.47 -30.58
N VAL A 80 -5.17 6.68 -30.64
CA VAL A 80 -5.29 7.58 -29.49
C VAL A 80 -6.16 6.96 -28.39
N GLU A 81 -7.27 6.30 -28.74
CA GLU A 81 -8.14 5.66 -27.74
C GLU A 81 -7.47 4.44 -27.08
N GLU A 82 -6.68 3.65 -27.82
CA GLU A 82 -5.91 2.55 -27.24
C GLU A 82 -4.82 3.07 -26.29
N GLU A 83 -4.09 4.11 -26.67
CA GLU A 83 -3.05 4.71 -25.84
C GLU A 83 -3.61 5.34 -24.56
N LYS A 84 -4.71 6.09 -24.68
CA LYS A 84 -5.45 6.61 -23.52
C LYS A 84 -5.83 5.51 -22.55
N LYS A 85 -6.32 4.37 -23.04
CA LYS A 85 -6.69 3.25 -22.17
C LYS A 85 -5.49 2.74 -21.37
N GLN A 86 -4.34 2.57 -22.01
CA GLN A 86 -3.11 2.14 -21.33
C GLN A 86 -2.66 3.17 -20.29
N LEU A 87 -2.71 4.46 -20.61
CA LEU A 87 -2.39 5.53 -19.67
C LEU A 87 -3.36 5.59 -18.49
N MET A 88 -4.65 5.29 -18.70
CA MET A 88 -5.64 5.24 -17.61
C MET A 88 -5.35 4.10 -16.64
N GLU A 89 -4.95 2.93 -17.14
CA GLU A 89 -4.57 1.78 -16.31
C GLU A 89 -3.30 2.09 -15.50
N LYS A 90 -2.26 2.64 -16.15
CA LYS A 90 -1.03 3.08 -15.47
C LYS A 90 -1.33 4.13 -14.40
N LYS A 91 -2.15 5.13 -14.74
CA LYS A 91 -2.58 6.18 -13.81
C LYS A 91 -3.26 5.61 -12.58
N ALA A 92 -4.20 4.68 -12.75
CA ALA A 92 -4.91 4.04 -11.63
C ALA A 92 -3.97 3.25 -10.71
N MET A 93 -2.99 2.52 -11.29
CA MET A 93 -1.97 1.80 -10.52
C MET A 93 -1.10 2.78 -9.72
N LEU A 94 -0.68 3.87 -10.34
CA LEU A 94 0.18 4.87 -9.71
C LEU A 94 -0.54 5.64 -8.59
N GLU A 95 -1.82 5.98 -8.79
CA GLU A 95 -2.66 6.56 -7.74
C GLU A 95 -2.76 5.64 -6.51
N SER A 96 -2.94 4.34 -6.73
CA SER A 96 -2.97 3.36 -5.65
C SER A 96 -1.63 3.30 -4.91
N LYS A 97 -0.51 3.29 -5.66
CA LYS A 97 0.84 3.34 -5.10
C LYS A 97 1.07 4.59 -4.26
N ILE A 98 0.71 5.77 -4.76
CA ILE A 98 0.85 7.05 -4.03
C ILE A 98 0.02 7.00 -2.74
N LYS A 99 -1.23 6.52 -2.79
CA LYS A 99 -2.07 6.36 -1.59
C LYS A 99 -1.41 5.47 -0.55
N MET A 100 -0.83 4.33 -0.95
CA MET A 100 -0.12 3.46 -0.02
C MET A 100 1.11 4.15 0.57
N LEU A 101 1.92 4.83 -0.24
CA LEU A 101 3.11 5.54 0.23
C LEU A 101 2.79 6.72 1.17
N LEU A 102 1.62 7.34 1.02
CA LEU A 102 1.13 8.40 1.90
C LEU A 102 0.76 7.91 3.30
N LEU A 103 0.41 6.64 3.45
CA LEU A 103 0.13 6.06 4.77
C LEU A 103 1.40 6.14 5.62
N PRO A 104 1.32 6.66 6.86
CA PRO A 104 2.46 6.67 7.75
C PRO A 104 2.89 5.22 8.00
N GLU A 105 4.19 4.93 7.90
CA GLU A 105 4.72 3.66 8.38
C GLU A 105 4.33 3.51 9.85
N SER A 106 3.52 2.51 10.15
CA SER A 106 3.34 2.07 11.52
C SER A 106 4.61 1.36 11.95
N GLN A 107 5.03 1.51 13.21
CA GLN A 107 6.17 0.76 13.76
C GLN A 107 6.00 -0.76 13.67
N ASN A 108 4.81 -1.23 13.29
CA ASN A 108 4.44 -2.63 13.17
C ASN A 108 4.30 -3.10 11.71
N ASP A 109 4.45 -2.22 10.71
CA ASP A 109 4.27 -2.60 9.29
C ASP A 109 5.28 -3.66 8.80
N SER A 110 6.37 -3.85 9.55
CA SER A 110 7.41 -4.86 9.31
C SER A 110 7.44 -5.96 10.37
N LYS A 111 6.41 -6.07 11.21
CA LYS A 111 6.29 -7.09 12.24
C LYS A 111 5.32 -8.18 11.82
N ASP A 112 5.61 -9.38 12.29
CA ASP A 112 4.67 -10.50 12.25
C ASP A 112 3.39 -10.13 13.04
N VAL A 113 2.25 -10.67 12.60
CA VAL A 113 0.93 -10.35 13.14
C VAL A 113 0.32 -11.59 13.77
N ILE A 114 -0.31 -11.41 14.94
CA ILE A 114 -1.18 -12.43 15.53
C ILE A 114 -2.61 -12.20 15.01
N LEU A 115 -3.13 -13.18 14.27
CA LEU A 115 -4.52 -13.25 13.86
C LEU A 115 -5.29 -14.11 14.86
N GLU A 116 -6.30 -13.51 15.48
CA GLU A 116 -7.20 -14.19 16.41
C GLU A 116 -8.63 -14.10 15.87
N VAL A 117 -9.24 -15.26 15.64
CA VAL A 117 -10.63 -15.36 15.21
C VAL A 117 -11.42 -16.07 16.30
N ARG A 118 -12.47 -15.40 16.80
CA ARG A 118 -13.33 -15.91 17.88
C ARG A 118 -14.78 -15.95 17.43
N ALA A 119 -15.46 -17.05 17.73
CA ALA A 119 -16.90 -17.14 17.56
C ALA A 119 -17.59 -16.21 18.57
N ALA A 120 -18.46 -15.33 18.07
CA ALA A 120 -19.24 -14.42 18.90
C ALA A 120 -20.56 -15.09 19.33
N ALA A 121 -21.65 -14.32 19.44
CA ALA A 121 -22.98 -14.87 19.62
C ALA A 121 -23.44 -15.63 18.36
N GLY A 122 -24.23 -16.69 18.54
CA GLY A 122 -24.70 -17.54 17.44
C GLY A 122 -24.21 -18.98 17.48
N GLY A 123 -23.64 -19.43 18.60
CA GLY A 123 -23.41 -20.85 18.87
C GLY A 123 -22.55 -21.55 17.81
N GLU A 124 -23.09 -22.62 17.24
CA GLU A 124 -22.37 -23.48 16.32
C GLU A 124 -22.19 -22.82 14.94
N GLU A 125 -23.17 -22.05 14.46
CA GLU A 125 -23.07 -21.31 13.22
C GLU A 125 -21.96 -20.25 13.28
N ALA A 126 -21.80 -19.59 14.43
CA ALA A 126 -20.71 -18.64 14.65
C ALA A 126 -19.33 -19.34 14.64
N ALA A 127 -19.25 -20.57 15.17
CA ALA A 127 -18.02 -21.35 15.16
C ALA A 127 -17.63 -21.83 13.75
N LEU A 128 -18.61 -22.24 12.94
CA LEU A 128 -18.39 -22.56 11.53
C LEU A 128 -17.93 -21.34 10.75
N PHE A 129 -18.55 -20.18 10.99
CA PHE A 129 -18.14 -18.94 10.34
C PHE A 129 -16.73 -18.49 10.74
N ALA A 130 -16.34 -18.67 12.00
CA ALA A 130 -14.97 -18.43 12.45
C ALA A 130 -13.96 -19.32 11.69
N ALA A 131 -14.31 -20.58 11.43
CA ALA A 131 -13.48 -21.47 10.63
C ALA A 131 -13.39 -21.02 9.15
N ASP A 132 -14.48 -20.57 8.56
CA ASP A 132 -14.48 -20.06 7.19
C ASP A 132 -13.70 -18.75 7.05
N LEU A 133 -13.82 -17.83 8.00
CA LEU A 133 -12.99 -16.63 8.08
C LEU A 133 -11.51 -16.98 8.18
N PHE A 134 -11.15 -17.91 9.08
CA PHE A 134 -9.77 -18.33 9.22
C PHE A 134 -9.22 -18.94 7.93
N ARG A 135 -9.99 -19.82 7.27
CA ARG A 135 -9.64 -20.39 5.96
C ARG A 135 -9.48 -19.32 4.87
N MET A 136 -10.32 -18.29 4.88
CA MET A 136 -10.21 -17.17 3.95
C MET A 136 -8.89 -16.43 4.14
N TYR A 137 -8.52 -16.09 5.38
CA TYR A 137 -7.26 -15.42 5.67
C TYR A 137 -6.04 -16.31 5.40
N LEU A 138 -6.13 -17.62 5.66
CA LEU A 138 -5.09 -18.58 5.32
C LEU A 138 -4.80 -18.57 3.80
N LYS A 139 -5.84 -18.66 2.96
CA LYS A 139 -5.69 -18.58 1.50
C LYS A 139 -5.12 -17.23 1.05
N TYR A 140 -5.51 -16.14 1.70
CA TYR A 140 -4.96 -14.82 1.40
C TYR A 140 -3.46 -14.75 1.75
N ALA A 141 -3.06 -15.26 2.92
CA ALA A 141 -1.66 -15.32 3.33
C ALA A 141 -0.83 -16.17 2.35
N GLU A 142 -1.31 -17.35 1.96
CA GLU A 142 -0.67 -18.22 0.96
C GLU A 142 -0.48 -17.50 -0.38
N LYS A 143 -1.51 -16.78 -0.87
CA LYS A 143 -1.44 -16.01 -2.12
C LYS A 143 -0.37 -14.92 -2.08
N ASN A 144 -0.12 -14.35 -0.90
CA ASN A 144 0.93 -13.34 -0.69
C ASN A 144 2.29 -13.96 -0.29
N GLY A 145 2.40 -15.29 -0.24
CA GLY A 145 3.64 -15.99 0.13
C GLY A 145 4.02 -15.86 1.61
N TRP A 146 3.06 -15.49 2.47
CA TRP A 146 3.28 -15.37 3.91
C TRP A 146 3.17 -16.73 4.59
N LYS A 147 3.99 -16.93 5.64
CA LYS A 147 3.95 -18.16 6.43
C LYS A 147 2.93 -17.99 7.57
N VAL A 148 2.04 -18.97 7.71
CA VAL A 148 1.06 -19.01 8.82
C VAL A 148 1.41 -20.15 9.77
N GLU A 149 1.43 -19.87 11.06
CA GLU A 149 1.72 -20.83 12.13
C GLU A 149 0.58 -20.78 13.16
N ILE A 150 -0.16 -21.87 13.32
CA ILE A 150 -1.24 -21.95 14.31
C ILE A 150 -0.61 -22.05 15.69
N LEU A 151 -0.97 -21.12 16.58
CA LEU A 151 -0.48 -21.07 17.95
C LEU A 151 -1.43 -21.76 18.93
N ASP A 152 -2.74 -21.55 18.74
CA ASP A 152 -3.79 -22.15 19.58
C ASP A 152 -5.08 -22.35 18.77
N SER A 153 -5.88 -23.33 19.16
CA SER A 153 -7.19 -23.57 18.55
C SER A 153 -8.13 -24.31 19.49
N ASN A 154 -9.40 -23.89 19.50
CA ASN A 154 -10.49 -24.50 20.24
C ASN A 154 -11.60 -24.94 19.27
N PRO A 155 -11.46 -26.13 18.65
CA PRO A 155 -12.41 -26.64 17.67
C PRO A 155 -13.73 -27.11 18.29
N THR A 156 -14.80 -27.10 17.48
CA THR A 156 -16.10 -27.72 17.80
C THR A 156 -16.23 -29.09 17.14
N GLU A 157 -17.20 -29.90 17.58
CA GLU A 157 -17.45 -31.24 17.03
C GLU A 157 -17.87 -31.21 15.55
N LEU A 158 -18.48 -30.12 15.07
CA LEU A 158 -18.86 -29.97 13.66
C LEU A 158 -17.78 -29.31 12.79
N GLY A 159 -16.57 -29.12 13.32
CA GLY A 159 -15.43 -28.61 12.56
C GLY A 159 -15.36 -27.08 12.46
N GLY A 160 -16.08 -26.37 13.33
CA GLY A 160 -15.91 -24.93 13.56
C GLY A 160 -14.82 -24.64 14.59
N PHE A 161 -14.59 -23.35 14.89
CA PHE A 161 -13.71 -22.91 15.99
C PHE A 161 -14.44 -21.94 16.91
N LYS A 162 -14.42 -22.20 18.22
CA LYS A 162 -14.75 -21.17 19.22
C LYS A 162 -13.68 -20.08 19.24
N GLU A 163 -12.43 -20.48 19.04
CA GLU A 163 -11.27 -19.61 18.99
C GLU A 163 -10.18 -20.28 18.15
N ILE A 164 -9.48 -19.50 17.33
CA ILE A 164 -8.26 -19.92 16.64
C ILE A 164 -7.30 -18.75 16.56
N VAL A 165 -6.05 -19.00 16.94
CA VAL A 165 -4.97 -18.02 16.99
C VAL A 165 -3.83 -18.50 16.12
N ALA A 166 -3.37 -17.65 15.20
CA ALA A 166 -2.24 -17.94 14.34
C ALA A 166 -1.30 -16.73 14.23
N GLU A 167 -0.01 -17.02 14.12
CA GLU A 167 1.02 -16.06 13.75
C GLU A 167 1.17 -16.04 12.22
N ILE A 168 1.08 -14.85 11.63
CA ILE A 168 1.33 -14.61 10.21
C ILE A 168 2.66 -13.89 10.08
N LYS A 169 3.63 -14.56 9.47
CA LYS A 169 4.99 -14.04 9.26
C LYS A 169 5.10 -13.38 7.89
N GLY A 170 5.30 -12.06 7.92
CA GLY A 170 5.58 -11.25 6.74
C GLY A 170 7.07 -11.21 6.44
N LYS A 171 7.44 -11.05 5.17
CA LYS A 171 8.83 -10.81 4.76
C LYS A 171 9.06 -9.32 4.53
#